data_AF-A0A4R7VEW0-F1
#
_entry.id   AF-A0A4R7VEW0-F1
#
_cell.length_a   1.000
_cell.length_b   1.000
_cell.length_c   1.000
_cell.angle_alpha   90.00
_cell.angle_beta   90.00
_cell.angle_gamma   90.00
#
_symmetry.space_group_name_H-M   'P 1'
#
loop_
_entity.id
_entity.type
_entity.pdbx_description
1 polymer ?
#
loop_
_entity_poly.entity_id
_entity_poly.type
_entity_poly.pdbx_seq_one_letter_code
_entity_poly.pdbx_strand_id
1 'polypeptide(L)'
;MFKPMALAAAVLATFSLNAFAAKTELTVYTALEAEQLKSYKEAFEKANPDVEIKWVRDSTGIITAKLLAEKARPQADAVWGLAASSLAILDQQGMLQSYAPKDLGKIGANYRDAANPPAWVGMDVWAATICFNTVEAEKQGLTKPVSWQDLTKPEYKGKIVMPNPASSGTGFLDVSAWLQTFGEKQGWAYMDGLHQNIGQYVHSGSKPCKLAAAGEFPIGISFEYPAVQLKRQGAPLDIILPKEGLGWEIEATAVIKGTPHEEAAKKLADFSASAEAMDLYKENFAVLAQPGIAKPQTELPADYEQRLIKNDFAWASKNRDEILTEWRKRYDGKSEKVAAK
;
A
#
# COMPACT_ATOMS: atom_id res chain seq x y z
N MET A 1 25.16 -79.31 32.71
CA MET A 1 25.35 -78.84 34.10
C MET A 1 25.72 -77.36 34.04
N PHE A 2 24.85 -76.49 34.55
CA PHE A 2 25.00 -75.06 34.88
C PHE A 2 25.41 -74.01 33.81
N LYS A 3 24.51 -73.00 33.67
CA LYS A 3 24.66 -71.61 33.19
C LYS A 3 25.74 -70.83 34.00
N PRO A 4 26.32 -69.70 33.52
CA PRO A 4 25.60 -68.42 33.27
C PRO A 4 26.09 -67.67 31.99
N MET A 5 25.27 -67.00 31.18
CA MET A 5 24.44 -65.80 31.39
C MET A 5 25.24 -64.57 31.85
N ALA A 6 25.77 -63.81 30.89
CA ALA A 6 26.19 -62.41 31.06
C ALA A 6 25.39 -61.53 30.08
N LEU A 7 24.73 -60.55 30.67
CA LEU A 7 23.72 -59.67 30.12
C LEU A 7 24.39 -58.59 29.25
N ALA A 8 24.15 -58.59 27.93
CA ALA A 8 24.51 -57.46 27.08
C ALA A 8 23.33 -56.46 27.08
N ALA A 9 23.45 -55.41 27.87
CA ALA A 9 22.53 -54.29 27.84
C ALA A 9 22.71 -53.51 26.54
N ALA A 10 21.82 -53.73 25.57
CA ALA A 10 21.71 -52.90 24.39
C ALA A 10 21.07 -51.56 24.77
N VAL A 11 21.90 -50.53 24.94
CA VAL A 11 21.43 -49.14 25.02
C VAL A 11 20.93 -48.74 23.64
N LEU A 12 19.62 -48.79 23.41
CA LEU A 12 18.98 -48.10 22.31
C LEU A 12 19.12 -46.59 22.57
N ALA A 13 20.16 -45.98 21.98
CA ALA A 13 20.21 -44.54 21.82
C ALA A 13 19.10 -44.15 20.85
N THR A 14 17.95 -43.71 21.38
CA THR A 14 16.97 -42.95 20.62
C THR A 14 17.65 -41.67 20.14
N PHE A 15 18.16 -41.68 18.92
CA PHE A 15 18.43 -40.44 18.19
C PHE A 15 17.08 -39.78 17.94
N SER A 16 16.70 -38.88 18.85
CA SER A 16 15.71 -37.85 18.56
C SER A 16 16.31 -36.96 17.48
N LEU A 17 16.17 -37.36 16.22
CA LEU A 17 16.29 -36.44 15.11
C LEU A 17 15.21 -35.38 15.33
N ASN A 18 15.59 -34.27 15.96
CA ASN A 18 14.94 -33.00 15.70
C ASN A 18 15.16 -32.71 14.22
N ALA A 19 14.34 -33.34 13.38
CA ALA A 19 14.12 -32.86 12.03
C ALA A 19 13.60 -31.44 12.22
N PHE A 20 14.49 -30.46 12.05
CA PHE A 20 14.05 -29.10 11.78
C PHE A 20 13.14 -29.21 10.56
N ALA A 21 11.82 -29.21 10.79
CA ALA A 21 10.86 -29.17 9.71
C ALA A 21 11.23 -27.96 8.85
N ALA A 22 11.43 -28.19 7.55
CA ALA A 22 11.71 -27.10 6.63
C ALA A 22 10.58 -26.06 6.76
N LYS A 23 10.95 -24.79 6.87
CA LYS A 23 9.97 -23.71 6.97
C LYS A 23 9.05 -23.74 5.75
N THR A 24 7.77 -23.46 5.95
CA THR A 24 6.85 -23.24 4.85
C THR A 24 7.18 -21.90 4.22
N GLU A 25 7.63 -21.89 2.97
CA GLU A 25 7.80 -20.66 2.21
C GLU A 25 6.42 -20.13 1.79
N LEU A 26 6.07 -18.93 2.25
CA LEU A 26 4.81 -18.26 1.95
C LEU A 26 5.07 -17.11 0.97
N THR A 27 4.58 -17.23 -0.26
CA THR A 27 4.71 -16.20 -1.28
C THR A 27 3.70 -15.09 -1.05
N VAL A 28 4.17 -13.92 -0.63
CA VAL A 28 3.33 -12.77 -0.27
C VAL A 28 3.51 -11.65 -1.28
N TYR A 29 2.42 -11.26 -1.92
CA TYR A 29 2.40 -10.13 -2.85
C TYR A 29 2.09 -8.86 -2.08
N THR A 30 2.81 -7.78 -2.38
CA THR A 30 2.73 -6.55 -1.58
C THR A 30 3.00 -5.29 -2.40
N ALA A 31 2.34 -4.20 -2.06
CA ALA A 31 2.64 -2.86 -2.54
C ALA A 31 3.32 -1.96 -1.50
N LEU A 32 3.62 -2.50 -0.32
CA LEU A 32 4.33 -1.81 0.76
C LEU A 32 5.66 -1.22 0.27
N GLU A 33 6.09 -0.16 0.94
CA GLU A 33 7.40 0.42 0.69
C GLU A 33 8.53 -0.51 1.15
N ALA A 34 9.61 -0.51 0.38
CA ALA A 34 10.71 -1.47 0.56
C ALA A 34 11.33 -1.39 1.97
N GLU A 35 11.32 -0.18 2.54
CA GLU A 35 11.84 0.14 3.85
C GLU A 35 10.99 -0.49 5.00
N GLN A 36 9.73 -0.86 4.73
CA GLN A 36 8.82 -1.51 5.69
C GLN A 36 8.97 -3.05 5.72
N LEU A 37 9.33 -3.65 4.58
CA LEU A 37 9.28 -5.11 4.38
C LEU A 37 10.12 -5.91 5.38
N LYS A 38 11.30 -5.39 5.75
CA LYS A 38 12.23 -6.10 6.64
C LYS A 38 11.64 -6.25 8.04
N SER A 39 11.21 -5.14 8.66
CA SER A 39 10.67 -5.18 10.02
C SER A 39 9.36 -5.98 10.09
N TYR A 40 8.53 -5.90 9.04
CA TYR A 40 7.26 -6.62 8.98
C TYR A 40 7.50 -8.13 8.87
N LYS A 41 8.42 -8.55 7.99
CA LYS A 41 8.84 -9.95 7.86
C LYS A 41 9.45 -10.47 9.17
N GLU A 42 10.39 -9.74 9.77
CA GLU A 42 11.04 -10.16 11.02
C GLU A 42 10.03 -10.35 12.15
N ALA A 43 9.07 -9.44 12.30
CA ALA A 43 8.04 -9.55 13.33
C ALA A 43 7.09 -10.73 13.09
N PHE A 44 6.63 -10.91 11.84
CA PHE A 44 5.77 -12.05 11.48
C PHE A 44 6.47 -13.40 11.70
N GLU A 45 7.71 -13.54 11.21
CA GLU A 45 8.47 -14.80 11.31
C GLU A 45 8.92 -15.11 12.73
N LYS A 46 9.09 -14.08 13.57
CA LYS A 46 9.30 -14.28 15.00
C LYS A 46 8.04 -14.86 15.67
N ALA A 47 6.85 -14.41 15.27
CA ALA A 47 5.59 -14.95 15.76
C ALA A 47 5.23 -16.32 15.16
N ASN A 48 5.73 -16.60 13.96
CA ASN A 48 5.45 -17.82 13.19
C ASN A 48 6.77 -18.45 12.68
N PRO A 49 7.58 -19.06 13.57
CA PRO A 49 8.94 -19.52 13.25
C PRO A 49 8.98 -20.65 12.21
N ASP A 50 7.85 -21.30 11.96
CA ASP A 50 7.67 -22.35 10.96
C ASP A 50 7.35 -21.82 9.54
N VAL A 51 7.23 -20.50 9.37
CA VAL A 51 6.92 -19.85 8.09
C VAL A 51 8.05 -18.90 7.70
N GLU A 52 8.32 -18.80 6.40
CA GLU A 52 9.21 -17.79 5.82
C GLU A 52 8.49 -17.02 4.70
N ILE A 53 8.46 -15.69 4.78
CA ILE A 53 7.87 -14.85 3.72
C ILE A 53 8.81 -14.73 2.53
N LYS A 54 8.31 -15.00 1.33
CA LYS A 54 8.93 -14.59 0.06
C LYS A 54 8.13 -13.44 -0.55
N TRP A 55 8.73 -12.26 -0.55
CA TRP A 55 8.08 -11.07 -1.09
C TRP A 55 8.10 -11.04 -2.62
N VAL A 56 6.95 -10.75 -3.21
CA VAL A 56 6.85 -10.20 -4.56
C VAL A 56 6.30 -8.79 -4.43
N ARG A 57 7.17 -7.81 -4.64
CA ARG A 57 6.86 -6.40 -4.39
C ARG A 57 6.92 -5.57 -5.67
N ASP A 58 5.87 -4.80 -5.90
CA ASP A 58 5.82 -3.74 -6.91
C ASP A 58 4.72 -2.73 -6.52
N SER A 59 4.52 -1.67 -7.29
CA SER A 59 3.43 -0.71 -7.03
C SER A 59 2.05 -1.36 -7.20
N THR A 60 1.05 -0.84 -6.46
CA THR A 60 -0.31 -1.39 -6.38
C THR A 60 -0.89 -1.79 -7.74
N GLY A 61 -0.81 -0.92 -8.75
CA GLY A 61 -1.38 -1.22 -10.07
C GLY A 61 -0.74 -2.44 -10.74
N ILE A 62 0.56 -2.64 -10.56
CA ILE A 62 1.31 -3.79 -11.12
C ILE A 62 1.00 -5.06 -10.35
N ILE A 63 0.96 -5.00 -9.01
CA ILE A 63 0.59 -6.17 -8.20
C ILE A 63 -0.84 -6.61 -8.51
N THR A 64 -1.79 -5.67 -8.61
CA THR A 64 -3.17 -5.96 -9.00
C THR A 64 -3.25 -6.61 -10.39
N ALA A 65 -2.57 -6.03 -11.39
CA ALA A 65 -2.55 -6.59 -12.75
C ALA A 65 -1.91 -8.00 -12.78
N LYS A 66 -0.83 -8.21 -12.03
CA LYS A 66 -0.14 -9.49 -11.94
C LYS A 66 -1.03 -10.56 -11.30
N LEU A 67 -1.69 -10.24 -10.18
CA LEU A 67 -2.64 -11.15 -9.54
C LEU A 67 -3.77 -11.51 -10.51
N LEU A 68 -4.39 -10.53 -11.16
CA LEU A 68 -5.47 -10.76 -12.14
C LEU A 68 -5.01 -11.67 -13.29
N ALA A 69 -3.82 -11.45 -13.83
CA ALA A 69 -3.26 -12.28 -14.89
C ALA A 69 -2.99 -13.72 -14.43
N GLU A 70 -2.70 -13.92 -13.15
CA GLU A 70 -2.44 -15.23 -12.54
C GLU A 70 -3.72 -15.93 -12.04
N LYS A 71 -4.91 -15.38 -12.26
CA LYS A 71 -6.19 -15.95 -11.77
C LYS A 71 -6.36 -17.45 -12.03
N ALA A 72 -6.00 -17.92 -13.22
CA ALA A 72 -6.14 -19.33 -13.60
C ALA A 72 -5.11 -20.26 -12.90
N ARG A 73 -4.00 -19.70 -12.41
CA ARG A 73 -2.93 -20.43 -11.71
C ARG A 73 -2.23 -19.46 -10.74
N PRO A 74 -2.84 -19.16 -9.57
CA PRO A 74 -2.27 -18.19 -8.64
C PRO A 74 -0.86 -18.58 -8.20
N GLN A 75 0.06 -17.62 -8.16
CA GLN A 75 1.42 -17.82 -7.62
C GLN A 75 1.58 -17.25 -6.21
N ALA A 76 0.71 -16.32 -5.82
CA ALA A 76 0.67 -15.77 -4.47
C ALA A 76 -0.13 -16.67 -3.54
N ASP A 77 0.29 -16.76 -2.28
CA ASP A 77 -0.46 -17.43 -1.21
C ASP A 77 -1.32 -16.43 -0.42
N ALA A 78 -0.81 -15.22 -0.27
CA ALA A 78 -1.48 -14.13 0.40
C ALA A 78 -1.05 -12.77 -0.19
N VAL A 79 -1.84 -11.75 0.11
CA VAL A 79 -1.52 -10.35 -0.14
C VAL A 79 -1.41 -9.65 1.20
N TRP A 80 -0.37 -8.84 1.39
CA TRP A 80 -0.20 -8.01 2.58
C TRP A 80 0.22 -6.60 2.18
N GLY A 81 -0.66 -5.62 2.42
CA GLY A 81 -0.44 -4.21 2.08
C GLY A 81 -0.69 -3.93 0.59
N LEU A 82 -1.92 -4.17 0.15
CA LEU A 82 -2.44 -3.74 -1.16
C LEU A 82 -3.72 -2.92 -0.93
N ALA A 83 -4.00 -1.97 -1.83
CA ALA A 83 -5.21 -1.15 -1.76
C ALA A 83 -6.48 -2.01 -1.68
N ALA A 84 -7.40 -1.68 -0.78
CA ALA A 84 -8.65 -2.40 -0.58
C ALA A 84 -9.51 -2.42 -1.84
N SER A 85 -9.53 -1.36 -2.66
CA SER A 85 -10.22 -1.39 -3.96
C SER A 85 -9.67 -2.45 -4.91
N SER A 86 -8.36 -2.73 -4.86
CA SER A 86 -7.75 -3.78 -5.68
C SER A 86 -8.14 -5.16 -5.16
N LEU A 87 -8.13 -5.37 -3.84
CA LEU A 87 -8.60 -6.63 -3.25
C LEU A 87 -10.09 -6.87 -3.54
N ALA A 88 -10.92 -5.83 -3.53
CA ALA A 88 -12.33 -5.93 -3.92
C ALA A 88 -12.51 -6.40 -5.37
N ILE A 89 -11.66 -5.95 -6.30
CA ILE A 89 -11.67 -6.45 -7.69
C ILE A 89 -11.29 -7.93 -7.74
N LEU A 90 -10.27 -8.35 -6.98
CA LEU A 90 -9.86 -9.76 -6.91
C LEU A 90 -10.97 -10.63 -6.31
N ASP A 91 -11.68 -10.15 -5.29
CA ASP A 91 -12.82 -10.83 -4.70
C ASP A 91 -13.99 -11.00 -5.69
N GLN A 92 -14.35 -9.94 -6.43
CA GLN A 92 -15.34 -10.02 -7.51
C GLN A 92 -14.96 -11.04 -8.58
N GLN A 93 -13.66 -11.27 -8.79
CA GLN A 93 -13.14 -12.31 -9.69
C GLN A 93 -13.10 -13.70 -9.04
N GLY A 94 -13.50 -13.85 -7.78
CA GLY A 94 -13.52 -15.11 -7.04
C GLY A 94 -12.14 -15.62 -6.65
N MET A 95 -11.15 -14.73 -6.53
CA MET A 95 -9.76 -15.07 -6.29
C MET A 95 -9.34 -15.08 -4.83
N LEU A 96 -10.16 -14.49 -3.94
CA LEU A 96 -9.85 -14.41 -2.51
C LEU A 96 -10.57 -15.52 -1.74
N GLN A 97 -9.93 -16.00 -0.69
CA GLN A 97 -10.53 -16.86 0.31
C GLN A 97 -10.95 -16.02 1.49
N SER A 98 -12.25 -15.92 1.73
CA SER A 98 -12.78 -15.24 2.90
C SER A 98 -12.31 -15.90 4.18
N TYR A 99 -11.77 -15.10 5.10
CA TYR A 99 -11.23 -15.56 6.37
C TYR A 99 -11.40 -14.46 7.41
N ALA A 100 -11.78 -14.85 8.63
CA ALA A 100 -11.89 -13.93 9.76
C ALA A 100 -10.66 -14.09 10.67
N PRO A 101 -9.72 -13.13 10.68
CA PRO A 101 -8.60 -13.13 11.62
C PRO A 101 -9.05 -13.13 13.08
N LYS A 102 -8.21 -13.68 13.96
CA LYS A 102 -8.47 -13.72 15.42
C LYS A 102 -8.89 -12.37 16.01
N ASP A 103 -8.26 -11.29 15.57
CA ASP A 103 -8.48 -9.93 16.07
C ASP A 103 -9.46 -9.11 15.23
N LEU A 104 -10.25 -9.74 14.34
CA LEU A 104 -11.21 -9.06 13.46
C LEU A 104 -12.20 -8.16 14.22
N GLY A 105 -12.60 -8.55 15.43
CA GLY A 105 -13.50 -7.75 16.28
C GLY A 105 -12.92 -6.41 16.75
N LYS A 106 -11.59 -6.23 16.65
CA LYS A 106 -10.88 -4.98 16.97
C LYS A 106 -10.72 -4.08 15.74
N ILE A 107 -10.90 -4.62 14.54
CA ILE A 107 -10.82 -3.87 13.29
C ILE A 107 -12.13 -3.10 13.08
N GLY A 108 -12.02 -1.79 12.84
CA GLY A 108 -13.17 -0.93 12.56
C GLY A 108 -13.95 -1.44 11.35
N ALA A 109 -15.28 -1.40 11.41
CA ALA A 109 -16.14 -1.96 10.35
C ALA A 109 -15.91 -1.32 8.97
N ASN A 110 -15.50 -0.05 8.93
CA ASN A 110 -15.20 0.67 7.69
C ASN A 110 -13.83 0.29 7.08
N TYR A 111 -13.02 -0.50 7.78
CA TYR A 111 -11.67 -0.89 7.37
C TYR A 111 -11.59 -2.35 6.96
N ARG A 112 -12.71 -2.99 6.64
CA ARG A 112 -12.74 -4.39 6.22
C ARG A 112 -13.90 -4.62 5.25
N ASP A 113 -13.83 -5.73 4.53
CA ASP A 113 -14.97 -6.22 3.78
C ASP A 113 -16.19 -6.42 4.70
N ALA A 114 -17.37 -6.03 4.21
CA ALA A 114 -18.63 -6.15 4.93
C ALA A 114 -19.15 -7.59 4.97
N ALA A 115 -18.63 -8.48 4.14
CA ALA A 115 -18.95 -9.90 4.20
C ALA A 115 -18.51 -10.54 5.53
N ASN A 116 -19.15 -11.66 5.88
CA ASN A 116 -18.81 -12.44 7.06
C ASN A 116 -18.72 -13.94 6.70
N PRO A 117 -17.51 -14.53 6.64
CA PRO A 117 -16.20 -13.90 6.86
C PRO A 117 -15.82 -12.88 5.78
N PRO A 118 -14.97 -11.88 6.09
CA PRO A 118 -14.52 -10.89 5.12
C PRO A 118 -13.52 -11.49 4.11
N ALA A 119 -13.54 -11.00 2.86
CA ALA A 119 -12.54 -11.35 1.85
C ALA A 119 -11.19 -10.65 2.05
N TRP A 120 -11.19 -9.48 2.70
CA TRP A 120 -9.99 -8.71 3.02
C TRP A 120 -10.17 -7.91 4.32
N VAL A 121 -9.05 -7.61 4.99
CA VAL A 121 -9.01 -6.90 6.27
C VAL A 121 -7.94 -5.80 6.22
N GLY A 122 -8.33 -4.57 6.56
CA GLY A 122 -7.47 -3.38 6.51
C GLY A 122 -6.40 -3.33 7.60
N MET A 123 -5.38 -2.54 7.32
CA MET A 123 -4.19 -2.30 8.14
C MET A 123 -4.16 -0.84 8.62
N ASP A 124 -4.22 0.08 7.66
CA ASP A 124 -4.10 1.51 7.84
C ASP A 124 -4.80 2.26 6.72
N VAL A 125 -4.84 3.60 6.86
CA VAL A 125 -5.28 4.51 5.82
C VAL A 125 -4.10 5.36 5.36
N TRP A 126 -4.01 5.53 4.05
CA TRP A 126 -3.10 6.46 3.41
C TRP A 126 -3.87 7.43 2.50
N ALA A 127 -3.40 8.68 2.42
CA ALA A 127 -4.11 9.74 1.71
C ALA A 127 -3.19 10.66 0.90
N ALA A 128 -3.80 11.26 -0.12
CA ALA A 128 -3.17 12.20 -1.02
C ALA A 128 -2.46 13.34 -0.26
N THR A 129 -1.26 13.69 -0.72
CA THR A 129 -0.42 14.73 -0.13
C THR A 129 0.43 15.38 -1.22
N ILE A 130 0.71 16.67 -1.08
CA ILE A 130 1.69 17.36 -1.92
C ILE A 130 2.97 17.60 -1.10
N CYS A 131 4.09 17.09 -1.61
CA CYS A 131 5.43 17.42 -1.16
C CYS A 131 5.93 18.67 -1.89
N PHE A 132 6.12 19.77 -1.16
CA PHE A 132 6.59 21.04 -1.69
C PHE A 132 7.99 21.34 -1.18
N ASN A 133 8.99 21.33 -2.06
CA ASN A 133 10.37 21.64 -1.67
C ASN A 133 10.53 23.15 -1.49
N THR A 134 10.75 23.60 -0.26
CA THR A 134 10.78 25.02 0.09
C THR A 134 12.01 25.74 -0.48
N VAL A 135 13.15 25.06 -0.54
CA VAL A 135 14.41 25.62 -1.06
C VAL A 135 14.33 25.80 -2.57
N GLU A 136 13.83 24.81 -3.30
CA GLU A 136 13.67 24.92 -4.76
C GLU A 136 12.54 25.85 -5.16
N ALA A 137 11.46 25.91 -4.36
CA ALA A 137 10.39 26.87 -4.56
C ALA A 137 10.87 28.32 -4.43
N GLU A 138 11.66 28.64 -3.40
CA GLU A 138 12.21 29.98 -3.19
C GLU A 138 13.11 30.40 -4.37
N LYS A 139 14.04 29.53 -4.78
CA LYS A 139 14.93 29.78 -5.93
C LYS A 139 14.17 30.04 -7.23
N GLN A 140 13.01 29.41 -7.39
CA GLN A 140 12.20 29.49 -8.61
C GLN A 140 11.05 30.50 -8.50
N GLY A 141 10.90 31.19 -7.37
CA GLY A 141 9.84 32.17 -7.13
C GLY A 141 8.43 31.56 -7.12
N LEU A 142 8.29 30.31 -6.67
CA LEU A 142 7.02 29.58 -6.69
C LEU A 142 6.20 29.88 -5.44
N THR A 143 4.91 30.19 -5.64
CA THR A 143 3.97 30.31 -4.52
C THR A 143 3.66 28.92 -3.95
N LYS A 144 3.53 28.80 -2.62
CA LYS A 144 3.08 27.55 -1.99
C LYS A 144 1.59 27.28 -2.32
N PRO A 145 1.23 26.14 -2.92
CA PRO A 145 -0.18 25.82 -3.20
C PRO A 145 -0.94 25.51 -1.89
N VAL A 146 -2.24 25.79 -1.86
CA VAL A 146 -3.12 25.45 -0.74
C VAL A 146 -4.32 24.59 -1.17
N SER A 147 -4.45 24.37 -2.47
CA SER A 147 -5.56 23.65 -3.11
C SER A 147 -5.06 22.79 -4.27
N TRP A 148 -5.88 21.84 -4.69
CA TRP A 148 -5.66 21.11 -5.94
C TRP A 148 -5.66 22.09 -7.12
N GLN A 149 -6.64 22.99 -7.17
CA GLN A 149 -6.79 23.98 -8.25
C GLN A 149 -5.57 24.87 -8.43
N ASP A 150 -4.85 25.23 -7.36
CA ASP A 150 -3.62 26.01 -7.46
C ASP A 150 -2.61 25.33 -8.40
N LEU A 151 -2.53 23.99 -8.40
CA LEU A 151 -1.59 23.23 -9.22
C LEU A 151 -1.80 23.41 -10.74
N THR A 152 -2.90 24.04 -11.16
CA THR A 152 -3.16 24.39 -12.57
C THR A 152 -2.59 25.77 -12.96
N LYS A 153 -2.05 26.55 -12.02
CA LYS A 153 -1.47 27.87 -12.30
C LYS A 153 -0.26 27.77 -13.22
N PRO A 154 -0.09 28.69 -14.20
CA PRO A 154 1.03 28.63 -15.14
C PRO A 154 2.44 28.72 -14.50
N GLU A 155 2.56 29.23 -13.29
CA GLU A 155 3.85 29.31 -12.55
C GLU A 155 4.46 27.90 -12.32
N TYR A 156 3.63 26.85 -12.28
CA TYR A 156 4.09 25.48 -12.06
C TYR A 156 4.41 24.71 -13.36
N LYS A 157 4.51 25.38 -14.51
CA LYS A 157 4.74 24.71 -15.80
C LYS A 157 6.01 23.84 -15.81
N GLY A 158 5.83 22.53 -15.93
CA GLY A 158 6.92 21.54 -15.92
C GLY A 158 7.56 21.32 -14.54
N LYS A 159 6.91 21.76 -13.47
CA LYS A 159 7.44 21.76 -12.09
C LYS A 159 6.80 20.71 -11.18
N ILE A 160 5.79 20.01 -11.68
CA ILE A 160 5.05 19.00 -10.91
C ILE A 160 5.42 17.60 -11.40
N VAL A 161 5.67 16.69 -10.47
CA VAL A 161 5.76 15.26 -10.73
C VAL A 161 4.63 14.53 -9.98
N MET A 162 4.04 13.52 -10.62
CA MET A 162 2.90 12.76 -10.09
C MET A 162 3.05 11.28 -10.47
N PRO A 163 2.45 10.32 -9.75
CA PRO A 163 2.47 8.93 -10.17
C PRO A 163 1.58 8.70 -11.41
N ASN A 164 1.96 7.73 -12.26
CA ASN A 164 1.09 7.23 -13.32
C ASN A 164 0.00 6.33 -12.69
N PRO A 165 -1.30 6.63 -12.86
CA PRO A 165 -2.39 5.87 -12.23
C PRO A 165 -2.52 4.43 -12.75
N ALA A 166 -1.99 4.11 -13.93
CA ALA A 166 -2.05 2.74 -14.46
C ALA A 166 -1.19 1.77 -13.64
N SER A 167 -0.07 2.25 -13.11
CA SER A 167 0.91 1.43 -12.41
C SER A 167 1.01 1.76 -10.91
N SER A 168 0.63 2.97 -10.50
CA SER A 168 0.59 3.44 -9.12
C SER A 168 -0.82 3.42 -8.52
N GLY A 169 -0.94 2.87 -7.32
CA GLY A 169 -2.17 2.98 -6.52
C GLY A 169 -2.46 4.43 -6.13
N THR A 170 -1.44 5.19 -5.73
CA THR A 170 -1.58 6.61 -5.36
C THR A 170 -2.05 7.45 -6.54
N GLY A 171 -1.49 7.22 -7.73
CA GLY A 171 -1.96 7.90 -8.93
C GLY A 171 -3.43 7.61 -9.22
N PHE A 172 -3.85 6.34 -9.11
CA PHE A 172 -5.25 5.97 -9.33
C PHE A 172 -6.18 6.57 -8.26
N LEU A 173 -5.74 6.56 -7.00
CA LEU A 173 -6.42 7.21 -5.90
C LEU A 173 -6.65 8.69 -6.17
N ASP A 174 -5.62 9.45 -6.57
CA ASP A 174 -5.74 10.88 -6.84
C ASP A 174 -6.73 11.14 -7.98
N VAL A 175 -6.58 10.42 -9.10
CA VAL A 175 -7.45 10.58 -10.27
C VAL A 175 -8.90 10.28 -9.92
N SER A 176 -9.15 9.14 -9.27
CA SER A 176 -10.50 8.72 -8.86
C SER A 176 -11.11 9.69 -7.84
N ALA A 177 -10.31 10.22 -6.92
CA ALA A 177 -10.74 11.21 -5.94
C ALA A 177 -11.10 12.55 -6.59
N TRP A 178 -10.29 13.07 -7.51
CA TRP A 178 -10.62 14.32 -8.21
C TRP A 178 -11.90 14.23 -9.04
N LEU A 179 -12.17 13.08 -9.65
CA LEU A 179 -13.42 12.83 -10.36
C LEU A 179 -14.64 12.85 -9.43
N GLN A 180 -14.49 12.36 -8.19
CA GLN A 180 -15.56 12.38 -7.19
C GLN A 180 -15.71 13.76 -6.53
N THR A 181 -14.60 14.43 -6.21
CA THR A 181 -14.60 15.74 -5.54
C THR A 181 -15.10 16.86 -6.47
N PHE A 182 -14.70 16.86 -7.74
CA PHE A 182 -15.09 17.91 -8.68
C PHE A 182 -16.29 17.52 -9.55
N GLY A 183 -16.67 16.24 -9.56
CA GLY A 183 -17.54 15.66 -10.58
C GLY A 183 -16.76 15.38 -11.86
N GLU A 184 -17.14 14.33 -12.61
CA GLU A 184 -16.29 13.78 -13.67
C GLU A 184 -15.85 14.81 -14.71
N LYS A 185 -16.79 15.63 -15.22
CA LYS A 185 -16.48 16.64 -16.24
C LYS A 185 -15.44 17.66 -15.75
N GLN A 186 -15.63 18.19 -14.55
CA GLN A 186 -14.73 19.18 -13.95
C GLN A 186 -13.42 18.52 -13.47
N GLY A 187 -13.46 17.26 -13.03
CA GLY A 187 -12.28 16.49 -12.66
C GLY A 187 -11.37 16.25 -13.84
N TRP A 188 -11.92 15.87 -15.00
CA TRP A 188 -11.16 15.80 -16.25
C TRP A 188 -10.62 17.17 -16.69
N ALA A 189 -11.42 18.24 -16.62
CA ALA A 189 -10.94 19.59 -16.94
C ALA A 189 -9.82 20.06 -16.00
N TYR A 190 -9.90 19.71 -14.72
CA TYR A 190 -8.83 19.94 -13.74
C TYR A 190 -7.56 19.21 -14.15
N MET A 191 -7.65 17.92 -14.49
CA MET A 191 -6.50 17.12 -14.92
C MET A 191 -5.92 17.62 -16.25
N ASP A 192 -6.74 18.14 -17.18
CA ASP A 192 -6.26 18.78 -18.41
C ASP A 192 -5.39 20.01 -18.09
N GLY A 193 -5.80 20.82 -17.11
CA GLY A 193 -5.03 21.96 -16.61
C GLY A 193 -3.77 21.55 -15.86
N LEU A 194 -3.88 20.58 -14.94
CA LEU A 194 -2.76 20.02 -14.19
C LEU A 194 -1.70 19.44 -15.14
N HIS A 195 -2.12 18.73 -16.18
CA HIS A 195 -1.21 18.11 -17.15
C HIS A 195 -0.30 19.12 -17.84
N GLN A 196 -0.72 20.38 -18.01
CA GLN A 196 0.15 21.43 -18.57
C GLN A 196 1.36 21.72 -17.65
N ASN A 197 1.21 21.46 -16.36
CA ASN A 197 2.22 21.69 -15.33
C ASN A 197 3.01 20.45 -14.93
N ILE A 198 2.49 19.25 -15.25
CA ILE A 198 3.23 18.01 -15.07
C ILE A 198 4.48 17.99 -15.95
N GLY A 199 5.65 17.81 -15.34
CA GLY A 199 6.89 17.52 -16.04
C GLY A 199 7.04 16.03 -16.35
N GLN A 200 6.60 15.15 -15.44
CA GLN A 200 6.71 13.70 -15.61
C GLN A 200 5.63 12.94 -14.81
N TYR A 201 5.17 11.82 -15.36
CA TYR A 201 4.47 10.79 -14.58
C TYR A 201 5.39 9.62 -14.25
N VAL A 202 5.45 9.21 -12.99
CA VAL A 202 6.38 8.18 -12.51
C VAL A 202 5.67 6.92 -12.01
N HIS A 203 6.35 5.78 -12.02
CA HIS A 203 5.74 4.49 -11.73
C HIS A 203 5.23 4.35 -10.27
N SER A 204 6.05 4.76 -9.31
CA SER A 204 5.78 4.56 -7.88
C SER A 204 4.98 5.73 -7.28
N GLY A 205 4.06 5.41 -6.36
CA GLY A 205 3.32 6.38 -5.55
C GLY A 205 4.21 7.29 -4.70
N SER A 206 5.31 6.76 -4.15
CA SER A 206 6.24 7.50 -3.29
C SER A 206 7.29 8.31 -4.02
N LYS A 207 7.59 7.95 -5.28
CA LYS A 207 8.68 8.56 -6.05
C LYS A 207 8.54 10.08 -6.25
N PRO A 208 7.34 10.67 -6.45
CA PRO A 208 7.19 12.12 -6.52
C PRO A 208 7.71 12.87 -5.29
N CYS A 209 7.41 12.40 -4.07
CA CYS A 209 7.97 13.01 -2.86
C CYS A 209 9.49 12.80 -2.75
N LYS A 210 10.02 11.66 -3.18
CA LYS A 210 11.48 11.42 -3.22
C LYS A 210 12.18 12.39 -4.18
N LEU A 211 11.61 12.62 -5.37
CA LEU A 211 12.10 13.61 -6.34
C LEU A 211 11.98 15.04 -5.81
N ALA A 212 10.90 15.34 -5.07
CA ALA A 212 10.75 16.61 -4.39
C ALA A 212 11.79 16.84 -3.30
N ALA A 213 12.01 15.84 -2.44
CA ALA A 213 13.03 15.90 -1.39
C ALA A 213 14.44 16.12 -1.95
N ALA A 214 14.75 15.47 -3.08
CA ALA A 214 16.04 15.60 -3.77
C ALA A 214 16.20 16.94 -4.53
N GLY A 215 15.13 17.72 -4.68
CA GLY A 215 15.12 18.99 -5.42
C GLY A 215 15.07 18.83 -6.95
N GLU A 216 14.81 17.62 -7.46
CA GLU A 216 14.66 17.38 -8.91
C GLU A 216 13.37 17.99 -9.46
N PHE A 217 12.31 18.01 -8.64
CA PHE A 217 11.07 18.73 -8.90
C PHE A 217 10.70 19.55 -7.66
N PRO A 218 10.22 20.78 -7.76
CA PRO A 218 9.80 21.52 -6.57
C PRO A 218 8.47 21.02 -5.99
N ILE A 219 7.65 20.29 -6.77
CA ILE A 219 6.33 19.81 -6.35
C ILE A 219 6.16 18.33 -6.72
N GLY A 220 5.90 17.49 -5.73
CA GLY A 220 5.53 16.08 -5.91
C GLY A 220 4.14 15.80 -5.36
N ILE A 221 3.21 15.34 -6.20
CA ILE A 221 1.91 14.78 -5.77
C ILE A 221 2.15 13.32 -5.37
N SER A 222 1.76 12.92 -4.16
CA SER A 222 2.10 11.64 -3.54
C SER A 222 1.08 11.32 -2.44
N PHE A 223 1.45 10.49 -1.47
CA PHE A 223 0.74 10.28 -0.22
C PHE A 223 1.60 10.68 1.00
N GLU A 224 1.00 10.70 2.17
CA GLU A 224 1.56 11.31 3.39
C GLU A 224 2.75 10.55 3.97
N TYR A 225 2.77 9.21 3.90
CA TYR A 225 3.88 8.41 4.45
C TYR A 225 5.26 8.84 3.93
N PRO A 226 5.55 8.84 2.61
CA PRO A 226 6.85 9.27 2.12
C PRO A 226 7.13 10.75 2.45
N ALA A 227 6.10 11.60 2.49
CA ALA A 227 6.24 13.01 2.84
C ALA A 227 6.74 13.19 4.28
N VAL A 228 6.11 12.48 5.23
CA VAL A 228 6.45 12.50 6.65
C VAL A 228 7.84 11.90 6.89
N GLN A 229 8.13 10.73 6.30
CA GLN A 229 9.43 10.08 6.48
C GLN A 229 10.59 10.93 5.94
N LEU A 230 10.45 11.50 4.74
CA LEU A 230 11.49 12.35 4.15
C LEU A 230 11.67 13.65 4.94
N LYS A 231 10.58 14.24 5.45
CA LYS A 231 10.66 15.42 6.32
C LYS A 231 11.39 15.12 7.63
N ARG A 232 11.11 13.98 8.27
CA ARG A 232 11.83 13.50 9.46
C ARG A 232 13.31 13.26 9.21
N GLN A 233 13.66 12.86 7.99
CA GLN A 233 15.05 12.70 7.54
C GLN A 233 15.74 14.03 7.21
N GLY A 234 15.06 15.17 7.35
CA GLY A 234 15.62 16.51 7.16
C GLY A 234 15.48 17.07 5.74
N ALA A 235 14.70 16.43 4.87
CA ALA A 235 14.39 17.01 3.56
C ALA A 235 13.63 18.35 3.73
N PRO A 236 13.91 19.37 2.89
CA PRO A 236 13.28 20.69 2.98
C PRO A 236 11.86 20.68 2.40
N LEU A 237 10.99 19.85 2.97
CA LEU A 237 9.63 19.64 2.51
C LEU A 237 8.60 20.33 3.40
N ASP A 238 7.73 21.09 2.77
CA ASP A 238 6.40 21.37 3.30
C ASP A 238 5.41 20.31 2.83
N ILE A 239 4.66 19.77 3.79
CA ILE A 239 3.59 18.81 3.56
C ILE A 239 2.30 19.62 3.41
N ILE A 240 1.69 19.54 2.24
CA ILE A 240 0.49 20.31 1.89
C ILE A 240 -0.67 19.35 1.71
N LEU A 241 -1.75 19.63 2.43
CA LEU A 241 -3.02 18.93 2.37
C LEU A 241 -4.06 19.85 1.73
N PRO A 242 -4.42 19.66 0.45
CA PRO A 242 -5.35 20.52 -0.27
C PRO A 242 -6.71 20.67 0.40
N LYS A 243 -7.24 21.90 0.39
CA LYS A 243 -8.48 22.28 1.10
C LYS A 243 -9.75 21.60 0.55
N GLU A 244 -9.73 21.15 -0.70
CA GLU A 244 -10.86 20.43 -1.31
C GLU A 244 -11.04 19.01 -0.74
N GLY A 245 -10.04 18.52 0.00
CA GLY A 245 -10.01 17.20 0.62
C GLY A 245 -9.04 16.25 -0.07
N LEU A 246 -8.77 15.14 0.62
CA LEU A 246 -7.75 14.15 0.25
C LEU A 246 -8.42 12.87 -0.23
N GLY A 247 -8.06 12.41 -1.43
CA GLY A 247 -8.29 11.02 -1.81
C GLY A 247 -7.57 10.10 -0.82
N TRP A 248 -8.16 8.96 -0.49
CA TRP A 248 -7.59 8.04 0.49
C TRP A 248 -7.94 6.59 0.17
N GLU A 249 -7.11 5.68 0.64
CA GLU A 249 -7.25 4.23 0.47
C GLU A 249 -6.86 3.51 1.75
N ILE A 250 -7.18 2.23 1.79
CA ILE A 250 -6.85 1.33 2.88
C ILE A 250 -5.82 0.34 2.37
N GLU A 251 -4.67 0.22 3.02
CA GLU A 251 -3.83 -0.97 2.82
C GLU A 251 -4.49 -2.15 3.54
N ALA A 252 -4.56 -3.30 2.88
CA ALA A 252 -5.27 -4.45 3.40
C ALA A 252 -4.55 -5.77 3.11
N THR A 253 -4.95 -6.79 3.86
CA THR A 253 -4.48 -8.17 3.78
C THR A 253 -5.60 -9.07 3.29
N ALA A 254 -5.25 -10.05 2.45
CA ALA A 254 -6.17 -11.09 1.99
C ALA A 254 -5.46 -12.43 1.77
N VAL A 255 -6.22 -13.52 1.88
CA VAL A 255 -5.75 -14.89 1.56
C VAL A 255 -6.14 -15.22 0.12
N ILE A 256 -5.21 -15.77 -0.66
CA ILE A 256 -5.49 -16.19 -2.04
C ILE A 256 -6.22 -17.54 -2.03
N LYS A 257 -7.30 -17.63 -2.79
CA LYS A 257 -8.11 -18.84 -2.90
C LYS A 257 -7.32 -19.99 -3.53
N GLY A 258 -7.34 -21.15 -2.89
CA GLY A 258 -6.71 -22.36 -3.41
C GLY A 258 -5.20 -22.39 -3.26
N THR A 259 -4.61 -21.52 -2.42
CA THR A 259 -3.21 -21.67 -2.01
C THR A 259 -2.97 -23.05 -1.38
N PRO A 260 -1.86 -23.74 -1.72
CA PRO A 260 -1.46 -24.96 -1.03
C PRO A 260 -0.91 -24.69 0.39
N HIS A 261 -0.68 -23.42 0.75
CA HIS A 261 -0.11 -22.96 2.01
C HIS A 261 -1.15 -22.28 2.91
N GLU A 262 -2.40 -22.77 2.87
CA GLU A 262 -3.57 -22.14 3.52
C GLU A 262 -3.36 -21.81 5.00
N GLU A 263 -2.81 -22.74 5.79
CA GLU A 263 -2.58 -22.51 7.22
C GLU A 263 -1.52 -21.42 7.48
N ALA A 264 -0.49 -21.34 6.64
CA ALA A 264 0.52 -20.27 6.72
C ALA A 264 -0.05 -18.92 6.28
N ALA A 265 -0.93 -18.90 5.26
CA ALA A 265 -1.61 -17.69 4.82
C ALA A 265 -2.60 -17.17 5.88
N LYS A 266 -3.33 -18.04 6.57
CA LYS A 266 -4.19 -17.66 7.71
C LYS A 266 -3.39 -17.13 8.89
N LYS A 267 -2.22 -17.71 9.19
CA LYS A 267 -1.28 -17.15 10.20
C LYS A 267 -0.87 -15.72 9.86
N LEU A 268 -0.62 -15.44 8.57
CA LEU A 268 -0.33 -14.09 8.12
C LEU A 268 -1.51 -13.15 8.32
N ALA A 269 -2.72 -13.56 7.94
CA ALA A 269 -3.94 -12.76 8.14
C ALA A 269 -4.25 -12.51 9.63
N ASP A 270 -4.00 -13.49 10.49
CA ASP A 270 -4.07 -13.34 11.95
C ASP A 270 -3.06 -12.31 12.46
N PHE A 271 -1.80 -12.42 12.01
CA PHE A 271 -0.74 -11.50 12.43
C PHE A 271 -1.00 -10.08 11.94
N SER A 272 -1.38 -9.88 10.67
CA SER A 272 -1.61 -8.55 10.11
C SER A 272 -2.70 -7.75 10.83
N ALA A 273 -3.63 -8.44 11.50
CA ALA A 273 -4.70 -7.81 12.28
C ALA A 273 -4.36 -7.68 13.78
N SER A 274 -3.18 -8.14 14.21
CA SER A 274 -2.80 -8.17 15.63
C SER A 274 -2.29 -6.82 16.13
N ALA A 275 -2.28 -6.66 17.46
CA ALA A 275 -1.72 -5.47 18.09
C ALA A 275 -0.22 -5.28 17.75
N GLU A 276 0.55 -6.37 17.62
CA GLU A 276 1.96 -6.32 17.23
C GLU A 276 2.15 -5.79 15.81
N ALA A 277 1.27 -6.14 14.86
CA ALA A 277 1.30 -5.56 13.53
C ALA A 277 0.89 -4.09 13.54
N MET A 278 -0.16 -3.73 14.28
CA MET A 278 -0.58 -2.33 14.45
C MET A 278 0.52 -1.45 15.09
N ASP A 279 1.34 -2.02 15.97
CA ASP A 279 2.51 -1.37 16.53
C ASP A 279 3.59 -1.05 15.49
N LEU A 280 3.68 -1.83 14.41
CA LEU A 280 4.56 -1.52 13.27
C LEU A 280 3.92 -0.50 12.33
N TYR A 281 2.59 -0.54 12.17
CA TYR A 281 1.87 0.36 11.27
C TYR A 281 1.84 1.79 11.81
N LYS A 282 1.69 1.98 13.12
CA LYS A 282 1.61 3.33 13.75
C LYS A 282 2.87 4.18 13.58
N GLU A 283 4.03 3.55 13.32
CA GLU A 283 5.28 4.26 13.06
C GLU A 283 5.29 4.90 11.65
N ASN A 284 4.41 4.40 10.77
CA ASN A 284 4.30 4.80 9.37
C ASN A 284 3.05 5.65 9.10
N PHE A 285 1.91 5.29 9.68
CA PHE A 285 0.61 5.89 9.34
C PHE A 285 -0.10 6.51 10.55
N ALA A 286 -0.83 7.59 10.30
CA ALA A 286 -1.55 8.34 11.33
C ALA A 286 -2.93 7.75 11.66
N VAL A 287 -3.48 6.91 10.77
CA VAL A 287 -4.80 6.29 10.91
C VAL A 287 -4.63 4.79 10.68
N LEU A 288 -5.04 3.99 11.66
CA LEU A 288 -4.95 2.52 11.63
C LEU A 288 -6.33 1.89 11.62
N ALA A 289 -6.42 0.70 11.02
CA ALA A 289 -7.66 -0.07 10.93
C ALA A 289 -8.16 -0.55 12.30
N GLN A 290 -7.30 -0.65 13.30
CA GLN A 290 -7.65 -0.81 14.71
C GLN A 290 -7.68 0.56 15.41
N PRO A 291 -8.87 1.12 15.72
CA PRO A 291 -8.97 2.42 16.36
C PRO A 291 -8.29 2.46 17.74
N GLY A 292 -7.65 3.58 18.06
CA GLY A 292 -7.04 3.83 19.37
C GLY A 292 -5.58 3.38 19.54
N ILE A 293 -4.96 2.74 18.53
CA ILE A 293 -3.52 2.43 18.54
C ILE A 293 -2.68 3.54 17.89
N ALA A 294 -3.21 4.15 16.82
CA ALA A 294 -2.49 5.17 16.07
C ALA A 294 -2.09 6.35 16.95
N LYS A 295 -0.91 6.92 16.69
CA LYS A 295 -0.43 8.14 17.34
C LYS A 295 -0.52 9.31 16.35
N PRO A 296 -0.83 10.53 16.81
CA PRO A 296 -0.70 11.70 15.96
C PRO A 296 0.72 11.83 15.41
N GLN A 297 0.84 12.07 14.12
CA GLN A 297 2.11 12.42 13.49
C GLN A 297 2.26 13.93 13.55
N THR A 298 3.33 14.43 14.17
CA THR A 298 3.57 15.88 14.38
C THR A 298 3.67 16.68 13.08
N GLU A 299 4.00 16.02 11.98
CA GLU A 299 4.11 16.59 10.65
C GLU A 299 2.76 16.78 9.95
N LEU A 300 1.71 16.11 10.44
CA LEU A 300 0.34 16.21 9.94
C LEU A 300 -0.51 17.03 10.91
N PRO A 301 -1.50 17.79 10.41
CA PRO A 301 -2.37 18.55 11.29
C PRO A 301 -3.31 17.61 12.06
N ALA A 302 -3.75 18.06 13.24
CA ALA A 302 -4.67 17.29 14.08
C ALA A 302 -6.02 17.00 13.40
N ASP A 303 -6.39 17.77 12.38
CA ASP A 303 -7.61 17.59 11.60
C ASP A 303 -7.42 16.69 10.34
N TYR A 304 -6.32 15.93 10.26
CA TYR A 304 -5.97 15.09 9.10
C TYR A 304 -7.10 14.15 8.66
N GLU A 305 -7.67 13.39 9.60
CA GLU A 305 -8.72 12.41 9.30
C GLU A 305 -10.02 13.10 8.81
N GLN A 306 -10.31 14.31 9.28
CA GLN A 306 -11.47 15.09 8.83
C GLN A 306 -11.28 15.69 7.42
N ARG A 307 -10.05 15.70 6.89
CA ARG A 307 -9.75 16.17 5.52
C ARG A 307 -9.94 15.08 4.45
N LEU A 308 -10.13 13.83 4.86
CA LEU A 308 -10.40 12.72 3.94
C LEU A 308 -11.76 12.93 3.27
N ILE A 309 -11.82 12.81 1.94
CA ILE A 309 -13.10 12.95 1.23
C ILE A 309 -14.04 11.79 1.57
N LYS A 310 -15.33 11.97 1.34
CA LYS A 310 -16.25 10.84 1.24
C LYS A 310 -15.93 10.06 -0.03
N ASN A 311 -15.13 9.01 0.10
CA ASN A 311 -14.67 8.21 -1.02
C ASN A 311 -15.63 7.03 -1.29
N ASP A 312 -16.03 6.83 -2.54
CA ASP A 312 -16.83 5.69 -2.99
C ASP A 312 -15.89 4.65 -3.64
N PHE A 313 -15.37 3.74 -2.81
CA PHE A 313 -14.47 2.67 -3.25
C PHE A 313 -15.14 1.71 -4.25
N ALA A 314 -16.45 1.50 -4.14
CA ALA A 314 -17.19 0.63 -5.05
C ALA A 314 -17.30 1.26 -6.44
N TRP A 315 -17.60 2.57 -6.50
CA TRP A 315 -17.57 3.34 -7.74
C TRP A 315 -16.16 3.35 -8.35
N ALA A 316 -15.12 3.67 -7.57
CA ALA A 316 -13.75 3.72 -8.07
C ALA A 316 -13.30 2.35 -8.64
N SER A 317 -13.59 1.26 -7.92
CA SER A 317 -13.32 -0.11 -8.35
C SER A 317 -14.03 -0.45 -9.66
N LYS A 318 -15.35 -0.21 -9.76
CA LYS A 318 -16.17 -0.51 -10.94
C LYS A 318 -15.73 0.27 -12.18
N ASN A 319 -15.31 1.53 -12.02
CA ASN A 319 -14.95 2.42 -13.13
C ASN A 319 -13.45 2.42 -13.44
N ARG A 320 -12.64 1.61 -12.74
CA ARG A 320 -11.18 1.62 -12.83
C ARG A 320 -10.66 1.55 -14.27
N ASP A 321 -11.13 0.58 -15.04
CA ASP A 321 -10.62 0.35 -16.39
C ASP A 321 -10.97 1.48 -17.35
N GLU A 322 -12.17 2.06 -17.22
CA GLU A 322 -12.60 3.21 -18.01
C GLU A 322 -11.78 4.46 -17.66
N ILE A 323 -11.63 4.76 -16.37
CA ILE A 323 -10.83 5.88 -15.87
C ILE A 323 -9.39 5.78 -16.38
N LEU A 324 -8.76 4.61 -16.25
CA LEU A 324 -7.37 4.41 -16.68
C LEU A 324 -7.21 4.48 -18.20
N THR A 325 -8.20 4.01 -18.95
CA THR A 325 -8.18 4.07 -20.41
C THR A 325 -8.28 5.51 -20.89
N GLU A 326 -9.21 6.29 -20.33
CA GLU A 326 -9.36 7.70 -20.68
C GLU A 326 -8.16 8.53 -20.22
N TRP A 327 -7.64 8.28 -19.01
CA TRP A 327 -6.43 8.96 -18.51
C TRP A 327 -5.24 8.70 -19.43
N ARG A 328 -4.99 7.44 -19.83
CA ARG A 328 -3.87 7.09 -20.71
C ARG A 328 -3.96 7.79 -22.06
N LYS A 329 -5.15 7.79 -22.65
CA LYS A 329 -5.42 8.47 -23.92
C LYS A 329 -5.06 9.95 -23.86
N ARG A 330 -5.28 10.62 -22.72
CA ARG A 330 -5.04 12.05 -22.56
C ARG A 330 -3.61 12.41 -22.15
N TYR A 331 -2.99 11.63 -21.26
CA TYR A 331 -1.84 12.14 -20.49
C TYR A 331 -0.58 11.27 -20.52
N ASP A 332 -0.65 10.03 -21.02
CA ASP A 332 0.45 9.05 -20.88
C ASP A 332 1.75 9.44 -21.59
N GLY A 333 1.71 10.45 -22.48
CA GLY A 333 2.87 10.95 -23.22
C GLY A 333 4.01 11.51 -22.36
N LYS A 334 3.79 11.77 -21.06
CA LYS A 334 4.83 12.20 -20.10
C LYS A 334 5.25 11.12 -19.10
N SER A 335 4.80 9.88 -19.31
CA SER A 335 5.17 8.77 -18.44
C SER A 335 6.64 8.42 -18.57
N GLU A 336 7.27 8.12 -17.43
CA GLU A 336 8.64 7.63 -17.41
C GLU A 336 8.75 6.34 -18.21
N LYS A 337 9.86 6.20 -18.93
CA LYS A 337 10.12 4.97 -19.66
C LYS A 337 10.33 3.86 -18.64
N VAL A 338 9.50 2.81 -18.72
CA VAL A 338 9.77 1.57 -17.99
C VAL A 338 11.10 1.04 -18.51
N ALA A 339 12.09 0.92 -17.64
CA ALA A 339 13.34 0.26 -18.01
C ALA A 339 12.98 -1.16 -18.48
N ALA A 340 13.35 -1.51 -19.70
CA ALA A 340 13.24 -2.89 -20.18
C ALA A 340 14.06 -3.75 -19.21
N LYS A 341 13.37 -4.59 -18.43
CA LYS A 341 13.99 -5.60 -17.58
C LYS A 341 14.30 -6.84 -18.39
#